data_AF-A0A437QUG5-F1
#
_entry.id   AF-A0A437QUG5-F1
#
_cell.length_a   1.000
_cell.length_b   1.000
_cell.length_c   1.000
_cell.angle_alpha   90.00
_cell.angle_beta   90.00
_cell.angle_gamma   90.00
#
_symmetry.space_group_name_H-M   'P 1'
#
loop_
_entity.id
_entity.type
_entity.pdbx_description
1 polymer ?
#
loop_
_entity_poly.entity_id
_entity_poly.type
_entity_poly.pdbx_seq_one_letter_code
_entity_poly.pdbx_strand_id
1 'polypeptide(L)'
;MSNIQSGISLSDPRVRVIDTSKLKRYSVAEGSEEAFRDFVSGQEGFLKARHADYSGVSSHPGYRPYARVVVGGKTVATIDNFGGVQSSNAMGGKIRPALEAADRKSAGQQGPAAALARAEEIARQLGGKVAMASTAMTQSEFNATPAPQVTVNQAALQNDPMYEQLQKLKQARSAFLAQQQAQEEV
;
A
#
# COMPACT_ATOMS: atom_id res chain seq x y z
N MET A 1 29.67 0.58 -24.96
CA MET A 1 28.87 1.53 -24.17
C MET A 1 27.59 1.78 -24.93
N SER A 2 26.44 1.28 -24.46
CA SER A 2 25.15 1.43 -25.14
C SER A 2 24.39 2.59 -24.52
N ASN A 3 24.11 3.63 -25.30
CA ASN A 3 23.27 4.75 -24.87
C ASN A 3 21.82 4.28 -24.81
N ILE A 4 21.21 4.36 -23.63
CA ILE A 4 19.77 4.19 -23.46
C ILE A 4 19.16 5.57 -23.72
N GLN A 5 18.41 5.68 -24.82
CA GLN A 5 17.67 6.88 -25.16
C GLN A 5 16.42 6.94 -24.27
N SER A 6 16.51 7.67 -23.15
CA SER A 6 15.40 7.87 -22.22
C SER A 6 14.45 8.95 -22.74
N GLY A 7 13.43 8.53 -23.48
CA GLY A 7 12.29 9.36 -23.88
C GLY A 7 11.33 8.60 -24.78
N ILE A 8 10.02 8.65 -24.50
CA ILE A 8 8.99 8.22 -25.46
C ILE A 8 8.90 9.32 -26.52
N SER A 9 9.30 9.01 -27.76
CA SER A 9 9.12 9.93 -28.87
C SER A 9 7.62 10.07 -29.16
N LEU A 10 7.04 11.26 -28.94
CA LEU A 10 5.64 11.57 -29.27
C LEU A 10 5.35 11.48 -30.79
N SER A 11 6.37 11.29 -31.60
CA SER A 11 6.31 11.05 -33.04
C SER A 11 6.31 9.56 -33.42
N ASP A 12 6.28 8.62 -32.47
CA ASP A 12 6.10 7.20 -32.79
C ASP A 12 4.66 6.99 -33.33
N PRO A 13 4.49 6.49 -34.58
CA PRO A 13 3.17 6.30 -35.19
C PRO A 13 2.29 5.26 -34.46
N ARG A 14 2.84 4.51 -33.50
CA ARG A 14 2.10 3.60 -32.61
C ARG A 14 1.49 4.31 -31.40
N VAL A 15 1.93 5.54 -31.10
CA VAL A 15 1.37 6.37 -30.03
C VAL A 15 0.22 7.18 -30.62
N ARG A 16 -1.01 6.72 -30.39
CA ARG A 16 -2.20 7.51 -30.70
C ARG A 16 -2.37 8.58 -29.64
N VAL A 17 -2.12 9.84 -30.02
CA VAL A 17 -2.50 10.99 -29.20
C VAL A 17 -4.01 10.97 -29.06
N ILE A 18 -4.50 11.00 -27.82
CA ILE A 18 -5.94 11.07 -27.54
C ILE A 18 -6.44 12.42 -28.10
N ASP A 19 -7.37 12.37 -29.05
CA ASP A 19 -8.06 13.57 -29.56
C ASP A 19 -9.00 14.10 -28.47
N THR A 20 -8.52 15.10 -27.74
CA THR A 20 -9.25 15.73 -26.63
C THR A 20 -10.29 16.75 -27.10
N SER A 21 -10.34 17.10 -28.39
CA SER A 21 -11.25 18.12 -28.94
C SER A 21 -12.73 17.72 -28.85
N LYS A 22 -13.00 16.41 -28.73
CA LYS A 22 -14.36 15.85 -28.64
C LYS A 22 -14.77 15.46 -27.21
N LEU A 23 -13.91 15.71 -26.22
CA LEU A 23 -14.24 15.43 -24.82
C LEU A 23 -15.25 16.46 -24.31
N LYS A 24 -16.45 15.99 -23.97
CA LYS A 24 -17.43 16.82 -23.26
C LYS A 24 -16.93 17.05 -21.84
N ARG A 25 -16.87 18.31 -21.41
CA ARG A 25 -16.65 18.65 -20.01
C ARG A 25 -17.86 18.14 -19.22
N TYR A 26 -17.64 17.17 -18.35
CA TYR A 26 -18.65 16.68 -17.42
C TYR A 26 -18.52 17.47 -16.12
N SER A 27 -19.58 18.17 -15.72
CA SER A 27 -19.64 18.83 -14.42
C SER A 27 -19.98 17.79 -13.36
N VAL A 28 -18.99 17.40 -12.56
CA VAL A 28 -19.20 16.43 -11.47
C VAL A 28 -20.20 16.96 -10.44
N ALA A 29 -20.25 18.28 -10.22
CA ALA A 29 -21.21 18.92 -9.31
C ALA A 29 -22.67 18.78 -9.79
N GLU A 30 -22.91 18.70 -11.10
CA GLU A 30 -24.25 18.60 -11.68
C GLU A 30 -24.59 17.14 -12.04
N GLY A 31 -23.66 16.22 -11.82
CA GLY A 31 -23.80 14.80 -12.11
C GLY A 31 -24.81 14.07 -11.22
N SER A 32 -24.95 12.77 -11.43
CA SER A 32 -25.70 11.91 -10.50
C SER A 32 -25.08 11.96 -9.10
N GLU A 33 -25.90 11.77 -8.07
CA GLU A 33 -25.42 11.74 -6.68
C GLU A 33 -24.34 10.66 -6.47
N GLU A 34 -24.52 9.50 -7.08
CA GLU A 34 -23.53 8.43 -7.08
C GLU A 34 -22.20 8.87 -7.69
N ALA A 35 -22.22 9.48 -8.88
CA ALA A 35 -21.01 9.95 -9.54
C ALA A 35 -20.29 11.05 -8.73
N PHE A 36 -21.05 11.96 -8.11
CA PHE A 36 -20.50 12.98 -7.24
C PHE A 36 -19.85 12.38 -5.99
N ARG A 37 -20.57 11.50 -5.29
CA ARG A 37 -20.09 10.84 -4.07
C ARG A 37 -18.84 10.03 -4.34
N ASP A 38 -18.82 9.23 -5.40
CA ASP A 38 -17.71 8.35 -5.72
C ASP A 38 -16.46 9.15 -6.11
N PHE A 39 -16.64 10.24 -6.87
CA PHE A 39 -15.55 11.15 -7.20
C PHE A 39 -14.97 11.82 -5.94
N VAL A 40 -15.83 12.40 -5.09
CA VAL A 40 -15.39 13.07 -3.86
C VAL A 40 -14.69 12.09 -2.92
N SER A 41 -15.27 10.91 -2.70
CA SER A 41 -14.69 9.80 -1.94
C SER A 41 -13.28 9.45 -2.44
N GLY A 42 -13.12 9.27 -3.75
CA GLY A 42 -11.84 8.96 -4.37
C GLY A 42 -10.81 10.07 -4.15
N GLN A 43 -11.20 11.33 -4.34
CA GLN A 43 -10.32 12.49 -4.12
C GLN A 43 -9.91 12.64 -2.67
N GLU A 44 -10.85 12.44 -1.72
CA GLU A 44 -10.54 12.46 -0.28
C GLU A 44 -9.62 11.32 0.12
N GLY A 45 -9.86 10.11 -0.39
CA GLY A 45 -9.01 8.95 -0.15
C GLY A 45 -7.59 9.19 -0.65
N PHE A 46 -7.46 9.75 -1.86
CA PHE A 46 -6.16 10.11 -2.43
C PHE A 46 -5.46 11.21 -1.63
N LEU A 47 -6.17 12.27 -1.22
CA LEU A 47 -5.63 13.32 -0.35
C LEU A 47 -5.13 12.75 0.98
N LYS A 48 -5.93 11.93 1.65
CA LYS A 48 -5.56 11.29 2.91
C LYS A 48 -4.34 10.39 2.75
N ALA A 49 -4.28 9.60 1.67
CA ALA A 49 -3.13 8.73 1.40
C ALA A 49 -1.85 9.52 1.12
N ARG A 50 -1.94 10.63 0.39
CA ARG A 50 -0.78 11.50 0.09
C ARG A 50 -0.23 12.21 1.33
N HIS A 51 -1.09 12.50 2.30
CA HIS A 51 -0.74 13.15 3.58
C HIS A 51 -0.72 12.17 4.75
N ALA A 52 -0.65 10.87 4.46
CA ALA A 52 -0.49 9.84 5.46
C ALA A 52 0.91 9.91 6.09
N ASP A 53 0.95 9.90 7.41
CA ASP A 53 2.17 9.81 8.20
C ASP A 53 2.40 8.35 8.62
N TYR A 54 3.48 7.80 8.08
CA TYR A 54 3.94 6.43 8.34
C TYR A 54 5.09 6.37 9.34
N SER A 55 5.47 7.48 9.97
CA SER A 55 6.62 7.56 10.87
C SER A 55 6.53 6.51 11.99
N GLY A 56 5.35 6.37 12.61
CA GLY A 56 5.07 5.36 13.64
C GLY A 56 5.02 3.91 13.15
N VAL A 57 4.81 3.70 11.84
CA VAL A 57 4.72 2.34 11.25
C VAL A 57 6.10 1.69 11.20
N SER A 58 7.12 2.42 10.75
CA SER A 58 8.49 1.87 10.62
C SER A 58 9.15 1.49 11.96
N SER A 59 8.74 2.14 13.05
CA SER A 59 9.20 1.84 14.42
C SER A 59 8.45 0.69 15.08
N HIS A 60 7.36 0.21 14.47
CA HIS A 60 6.51 -0.80 15.08
C HIS A 60 7.28 -2.12 15.36
N PRO A 61 7.18 -2.72 16.56
CA PRO A 61 7.91 -3.93 16.94
C PRO A 61 7.70 -5.12 15.99
N GLY A 62 6.52 -5.20 15.38
CA GLY A 62 6.18 -6.19 14.34
C GLY A 62 7.10 -6.20 13.11
N TYR A 63 7.73 -5.07 12.74
CA TYR A 63 8.69 -5.03 11.62
C TYR A 63 10.13 -5.30 12.05
N ARG A 64 10.39 -5.52 13.34
CA ARG A 64 11.72 -5.89 13.81
C ARG A 64 12.02 -7.34 13.40
N PRO A 65 13.29 -7.69 13.15
CA PRO A 65 13.65 -9.06 12.79
C PRO A 65 13.18 -10.07 13.84
N TYR A 66 12.53 -11.13 13.39
CA TYR A 66 12.23 -12.32 14.17
C TYR A 66 13.35 -13.35 14.04
N ALA A 67 13.76 -13.65 12.80
CA ALA A 67 14.79 -14.62 12.52
C ALA A 67 15.55 -14.32 11.23
N ARG A 68 16.73 -14.93 11.09
CA ARG A 68 17.51 -14.98 9.85
C ARG A 68 17.72 -16.43 9.44
N VAL A 69 17.57 -16.72 8.16
CA VAL A 69 17.98 -18.02 7.61
C VAL A 69 19.40 -17.89 7.08
N VAL A 70 20.29 -18.76 7.55
CA VAL A 70 21.71 -18.76 7.20
C VAL A 70 22.06 -20.03 6.44
N VAL A 71 22.63 -19.88 5.23
CA VAL A 71 23.10 -20.98 4.38
C VAL A 71 24.57 -20.72 4.07
N GLY A 72 25.47 -21.67 4.38
CA GLY A 72 26.91 -21.51 4.14
C GLY A 72 27.50 -20.25 4.80
N GLY A 73 27.00 -19.88 5.99
CA GLY A 73 27.45 -18.68 6.72
C GLY A 73 26.87 -17.35 6.24
N LYS A 74 26.05 -17.33 5.18
CA LYS A 74 25.42 -16.12 4.64
C LYS A 74 23.93 -16.07 4.96
N THR A 75 23.43 -14.90 5.35
CA THR A 75 21.98 -14.69 5.49
C THR A 75 21.32 -14.66 4.12
N VAL A 76 20.41 -15.59 3.88
CA VAL A 76 19.66 -15.69 2.61
C VAL A 76 18.24 -15.16 2.73
N ALA A 77 17.69 -15.07 3.94
CA ALA A 77 16.39 -14.46 4.22
C ALA A 77 16.38 -13.86 5.63
N THR A 78 15.73 -12.71 5.77
CA THR A 78 15.37 -12.12 7.07
C THR A 78 13.86 -12.14 7.18
N ILE A 79 13.35 -12.60 8.32
CA ILE A 79 11.92 -12.68 8.60
C ILE A 79 11.62 -11.73 9.75
N ASP A 80 10.57 -10.91 9.63
CA ASP A 80 10.11 -10.00 10.69
C ASP A 80 9.06 -10.65 11.61
N ASN A 81 8.69 -9.97 12.69
CA ASN A 81 7.69 -10.45 13.64
C ASN A 81 6.26 -10.52 13.05
N PHE A 82 5.96 -9.84 11.94
CA PHE A 82 4.71 -10.03 11.18
C PHE A 82 4.74 -11.31 10.32
N GLY A 83 5.92 -11.91 10.16
CA GLY A 83 6.18 -13.04 9.27
C GLY A 83 6.57 -12.63 7.86
N GLY A 84 6.72 -11.34 7.57
CA GLY A 84 7.21 -10.82 6.31
C GLY A 84 8.62 -11.33 6.02
N VAL A 85 8.90 -11.70 4.76
CA VAL A 85 10.18 -12.27 4.35
C VAL A 85 10.90 -11.33 3.39
N GLN A 86 12.07 -10.86 3.81
CA GLN A 86 12.99 -10.09 2.99
C GLN A 86 14.11 -10.99 2.48
N SER A 87 14.31 -10.98 1.16
CA SER A 87 15.39 -11.71 0.49
C SER A 87 15.79 -11.00 -0.81
N SER A 88 16.82 -11.50 -1.49
CA SER A 88 17.23 -11.00 -2.81
C SER A 88 16.29 -11.50 -3.92
N ASN A 89 16.22 -10.78 -5.03
CA ASN A 89 15.42 -11.19 -6.20
C ASN A 89 15.78 -12.60 -6.71
N ALA A 90 17.08 -12.94 -6.70
CA ALA A 90 17.58 -14.26 -7.09
C ALA A 90 17.09 -15.39 -6.16
N MET A 91 16.79 -15.05 -4.90
CA MET A 91 16.28 -15.99 -3.91
C MET A 91 14.75 -16.07 -3.92
N GLY A 92 14.03 -15.03 -4.34
CA GLY A 92 12.57 -14.98 -4.33
C GLY A 92 11.91 -16.19 -5.00
N GLY A 93 12.39 -16.58 -6.19
CA GLY A 93 11.90 -17.77 -6.89
C GLY A 93 12.22 -19.08 -6.17
N LYS A 94 13.35 -19.14 -5.44
CA LYS A 94 13.81 -20.35 -4.73
C LYS A 94 13.07 -20.56 -3.42
N ILE A 95 12.73 -19.49 -2.70
CA ILE A 95 12.04 -19.58 -1.40
C ILE A 95 10.52 -19.67 -1.51
N ARG A 96 9.94 -19.34 -2.66
CA ARG A 96 8.47 -19.36 -2.84
C ARG A 96 7.81 -20.70 -2.48
N PRO A 97 8.33 -21.88 -2.89
CA PRO A 97 7.77 -23.16 -2.45
C PRO A 97 7.79 -23.33 -0.92
N ALA A 98 8.83 -22.86 -0.25
CA ALA A 98 8.90 -22.87 1.21
C ALA A 98 7.84 -21.96 1.84
N LEU A 99 7.58 -20.78 1.27
CA LEU A 99 6.52 -19.90 1.77
C LEU A 99 5.14 -20.58 1.64
N GLU A 100 4.85 -21.20 0.50
CA GLU A 100 3.59 -21.93 0.27
C GLU A 100 3.44 -23.15 1.21
N ALA A 101 4.53 -23.85 1.54
CA ALA A 101 4.52 -24.93 2.51
C ALA A 101 4.32 -24.41 3.94
N ALA A 102 4.98 -23.31 4.32
CA ALA A 102 4.83 -22.69 5.62
C ALA A 102 3.39 -22.19 5.85
N ASP A 103 2.79 -21.53 4.87
CA ASP A 103 1.43 -20.98 4.97
C ASP A 103 0.37 -22.09 5.12
N ARG A 104 0.57 -23.24 4.48
CA ARG A 104 -0.27 -24.43 4.68
C ARG A 104 -0.10 -25.01 6.09
N LYS A 105 1.15 -25.12 6.58
CA LYS A 105 1.47 -25.65 7.92
C LYS A 105 0.92 -24.77 9.03
N SER A 106 0.98 -23.45 8.85
CA SER A 106 0.53 -22.47 9.84
C SER A 106 -0.98 -22.24 9.82
N ALA A 107 -1.72 -22.85 8.89
CA ALA A 107 -3.16 -22.66 8.71
C ALA A 107 -3.58 -21.17 8.66
N GLY A 108 -2.73 -20.32 8.07
CA GLY A 108 -2.99 -18.88 7.99
C GLY A 108 -2.77 -18.10 9.30
N GLN A 109 -2.11 -18.69 10.30
CA GLN A 109 -1.62 -17.93 11.47
C GLN A 109 -0.79 -16.72 11.02
N GLN A 110 -0.79 -15.67 11.83
CA GLN A 110 -0.07 -14.43 11.60
C GLN A 110 0.95 -14.17 12.70
N GLY A 111 1.89 -13.26 12.45
CA GLY A 111 2.86 -12.85 13.46
C GLY A 111 3.97 -13.88 13.68
N PRO A 112 4.51 -14.01 14.91
CA PRO A 112 5.64 -14.87 15.22
C PRO A 112 5.48 -16.35 14.85
N ALA A 113 4.27 -16.92 14.97
CA ALA A 113 4.03 -18.30 14.55
C ALA A 113 4.22 -18.49 13.04
N ALA A 114 3.73 -17.54 12.23
CA ALA A 114 3.97 -17.52 10.79
C ALA A 114 5.45 -17.30 10.46
N ALA A 115 6.10 -16.39 11.19
CA ALA A 115 7.52 -16.09 11.04
C ALA A 115 8.40 -17.33 11.27
N LEU A 116 8.10 -18.09 12.33
CA LEU A 116 8.81 -19.33 12.64
C LEU A 116 8.59 -20.39 11.55
N ALA A 117 7.34 -20.64 11.16
CA ALA A 117 7.02 -21.63 10.12
C ALA A 117 7.76 -21.32 8.81
N ARG A 118 7.80 -20.04 8.41
CA ARG A 118 8.53 -19.59 7.21
C ARG A 118 10.04 -19.75 7.37
N ALA A 119 10.60 -19.37 8.51
CA ALA A 119 12.03 -19.51 8.77
C ALA A 119 12.48 -20.99 8.73
N GLU A 120 11.74 -21.87 9.39
CA GLU A 120 11.98 -23.32 9.40
C GLU A 120 11.94 -23.91 8.00
N GLU A 121 10.91 -23.57 7.23
CA GLU A 121 10.67 -24.17 5.92
C GLU A 121 11.67 -23.68 4.87
N ILE A 122 12.05 -22.39 4.92
CA ILE A 122 13.13 -21.85 4.08
C ILE A 122 14.47 -22.52 4.46
N ALA A 123 14.77 -22.67 5.75
CA ALA A 123 15.99 -23.35 6.20
C ALA A 123 16.02 -24.81 5.72
N ARG A 124 14.91 -25.53 5.88
CA ARG A 124 14.76 -26.92 5.43
C ARG A 124 14.98 -27.06 3.93
N GLN A 125 14.36 -26.21 3.11
CA GLN A 125 14.48 -26.28 1.66
C GLN A 125 15.89 -25.95 1.15
N LEU A 126 16.57 -25.02 1.81
CA LEU A 126 17.89 -24.53 1.36
C LEU A 126 19.08 -25.21 2.05
N GLY A 127 18.84 -26.16 2.96
CA GLY A 127 19.89 -26.76 3.78
C GLY A 127 20.58 -25.75 4.71
N GLY A 128 19.82 -24.77 5.19
CA GLY A 128 20.28 -23.72 6.08
C GLY A 128 19.92 -23.96 7.54
N LYS A 129 20.18 -22.96 8.38
CA LYS A 129 19.80 -22.91 9.79
C LYS A 129 19.04 -21.64 10.11
N VAL A 130 18.12 -21.72 11.06
CA VAL A 130 17.43 -20.57 11.63
C VAL A 130 18.29 -19.97 12.74
N ALA A 131 18.55 -18.67 12.64
CA ALA A 131 19.20 -17.86 13.66
C ALA A 131 18.19 -16.84 14.20
N MET A 132 17.71 -17.07 15.43
CA MET A 132 16.76 -16.18 16.09
C MET A 132 17.37 -14.81 16.34
N ALA A 133 16.58 -13.76 16.17
CA ALA A 133 16.97 -12.40 16.51
C ALA A 133 16.68 -12.09 17.98
N SER A 134 17.43 -11.16 18.57
CA SER A 134 17.14 -10.65 19.93
C SER A 134 15.83 -9.88 20.04
N THR A 135 15.24 -9.51 18.90
CA THR A 135 13.94 -8.83 18.78
C THR A 135 12.78 -9.78 18.45
N ALA A 136 13.02 -11.09 18.47
CA ALA A 136 11.99 -12.09 18.23
C ALA A 136 10.92 -12.02 19.32
N MET A 137 9.69 -11.76 18.92
CA MET A 137 8.54 -11.72 19.83
C MET A 137 7.94 -13.12 19.97
N THR A 138 7.38 -13.41 21.13
CA THR A 138 6.40 -14.49 21.30
C THR A 138 5.07 -14.11 20.67
N GLN A 139 4.23 -15.11 20.38
CA GLN A 139 2.88 -14.84 19.85
C GLN A 139 2.04 -13.99 20.83
N SER A 140 2.22 -14.19 22.14
CA SER A 140 1.49 -13.43 23.16
C SER A 140 1.89 -11.95 23.16
N GLU A 141 3.19 -11.64 23.11
CA GLU A 141 3.69 -10.27 23.01
C GLU A 141 3.21 -9.59 21.73
N PHE A 142 3.19 -10.33 20.61
CA PHE A 142 2.69 -9.82 19.35
C PHE A 142 1.20 -9.48 19.42
N ASN A 143 0.37 -10.39 19.96
CA ASN A 143 -1.06 -10.16 20.12
C ASN A 143 -1.38 -9.00 21.07
N ALA A 144 -0.50 -8.73 22.04
CA ALA A 144 -0.63 -7.60 22.96
C ALA A 144 -0.12 -6.27 22.35
N THR A 145 0.56 -6.31 21.20
CA THR A 145 1.08 -5.12 20.54
C THR A 145 -0.03 -4.45 19.71
N PRO A 146 -0.31 -3.16 19.92
CA PRO A 146 -1.30 -2.44 19.12
C PRO A 146 -0.93 -2.45 17.64
N ALA A 147 -1.91 -2.61 16.74
CA ALA A 147 -1.67 -2.58 15.30
C ALA A 147 -0.97 -1.28 14.87
N PRO A 148 -0.10 -1.31 13.84
CA PRO A 148 0.53 -0.11 13.30
C PRO A 148 -0.54 0.90 12.86
N GLN A 149 -0.44 2.13 13.35
CA GLN A 149 -1.36 3.19 13.00
C GLN A 149 -0.74 4.11 11.97
N VAL A 150 -1.49 4.37 10.90
CA VAL A 150 -1.20 5.42 9.94
C VAL A 150 -2.06 6.61 10.35
N THR A 151 -1.43 7.73 10.66
CA THR A 151 -2.15 8.98 10.93
C THR A 151 -2.17 9.84 9.67
N VAL A 152 -3.02 10.86 9.64
CA VAL A 152 -3.02 11.85 8.56
C VAL A 152 -2.47 13.16 9.12
N ASN A 153 -1.50 13.76 8.43
CA ASN A 153 -1.05 15.10 8.76
C ASN A 153 -2.14 16.09 8.34
N GLN A 154 -3.04 16.39 9.28
CA GLN A 154 -4.21 17.20 9.03
C GLN A 154 -3.85 18.62 8.56
N ALA A 155 -2.78 19.20 9.10
CA ALA A 155 -2.32 20.53 8.71
C ALA A 155 -1.79 20.54 7.27
N ALA A 156 -0.99 19.54 6.88
CA ALA A 156 -0.52 19.41 5.51
C ALA A 156 -1.67 19.14 4.52
N LEU A 157 -2.64 18.32 4.93
CA LEU A 157 -3.84 18.04 4.13
C LEU A 157 -4.66 19.30 3.87
N GLN A 158 -4.90 20.13 4.89
CA GLN A 158 -5.68 21.37 4.75
C GLN A 158 -4.98 22.45 3.93
N ASN A 159 -3.64 22.46 3.93
CA ASN A 159 -2.84 23.37 3.13
C ASN A 159 -2.62 22.88 1.69
N ASP A 160 -3.10 21.67 1.33
CA ASP A 160 -3.01 21.17 -0.04
C ASP A 160 -4.01 21.92 -0.94
N PRO A 161 -3.58 22.50 -2.09
CA PRO A 161 -4.48 23.22 -2.99
C PRO A 161 -5.68 22.37 -3.46
N MET A 162 -5.51 21.05 -3.55
CA MET A 162 -6.58 20.15 -3.96
C MET A 162 -7.65 19.98 -2.88
N TYR A 163 -7.30 20.18 -1.60
CA TYR A 163 -8.28 20.26 -0.52
C TYR A 163 -9.24 21.43 -0.74
N GLU A 164 -8.72 22.62 -1.05
CA GLU A 164 -9.54 23.80 -1.35
C GLU A 164 -10.42 23.59 -2.59
N GLN A 165 -9.88 23.00 -3.66
CA GLN A 165 -10.63 22.65 -4.86
C GLN A 165 -11.80 21.70 -4.56
N LEU A 166 -11.56 20.71 -3.70
CA LEU A 166 -12.59 19.77 -3.29
C LEU A 166 -13.69 20.44 -2.45
N GLN A 167 -13.34 21.39 -1.58
CA GLN A 167 -14.33 22.20 -0.86
C GLN A 167 -15.17 23.04 -1.81
N LYS A 168 -14.55 23.70 -2.80
CA LYS A 168 -15.27 24.46 -3.84
C LYS A 168 -16.21 23.58 -4.65
N LEU A 169 -15.80 22.36 -5.00
CA LEU A 169 -16.65 21.40 -5.69
C LEU A 169 -17.88 21.01 -4.85
N LYS A 170 -17.70 20.76 -3.55
CA LYS A 170 -18.80 20.48 -2.62
C LYS A 170 -19.77 21.65 -2.48
N GLN A 171 -19.25 22.87 -2.40
CA GLN A 171 -20.07 24.09 -2.39
C GLN A 171 -20.87 24.23 -3.70
N ALA A 172 -20.24 24.00 -4.86
CA ALA A 172 -20.92 24.05 -6.15
C ALA A 172 -22.06 23.02 -6.24
N ARG A 173 -21.86 21.79 -5.75
CA ARG A 173 -22.92 20.78 -5.64
C ARG A 173 -24.08 21.25 -4.77
N SER A 174 -23.79 21.79 -3.59
CA SER A 174 -24.83 22.31 -2.69
C SER A 174 -25.63 23.43 -3.33
N ALA A 175 -24.98 24.37 -4.03
CA ALA A 175 -25.66 25.45 -4.74
C ALA A 175 -26.55 24.93 -5.88
N PHE A 176 -26.07 23.94 -6.64
CA PHE A 176 -26.84 23.32 -7.71
C PHE A 176 -28.11 22.63 -7.20
N LEU A 177 -27.99 21.85 -6.12
CA LEU A 177 -29.15 21.17 -5.51
C LEU A 177 -30.19 22.17 -4.99
N ALA A 178 -29.75 23.26 -4.37
CA ALA A 178 -30.65 24.31 -3.90
C ALA A 178 -31.40 24.99 -5.05
N GLN A 179 -30.75 25.20 -6.21
CA GLN A 179 -31.40 25.74 -7.40
C GLN A 179 -32.43 24.77 -8.00
N GLN A 180 -32.14 23.47 -8.01
CA GLN A 180 -33.10 22.47 -8.49
C GLN A 180 -34.36 22.42 -7.61
N GLN A 181 -34.19 22.42 -6.29
CA GLN A 181 -35.31 22.42 -5.34
C GLN A 181 -36.21 23.65 -5.52
N ALA A 182 -35.62 24.84 -5.66
CA ALA A 182 -36.38 26.08 -5.88
C ALA A 182 -37.10 26.12 -7.24
N GLN A 183 -36.69 25.33 -8.24
CA GLN A 183 -37.35 25.21 -9.54
C GLN A 183 -38.47 24.17 -9.54
N GLU A 184 -38.43 23.17 -8.65
CA GLU A 184 -39.47 22.16 -8.48
C GLU A 184 -40.64 22.64 -7.60
N GLU A 185 -40.43 23.70 -6.81
CA GLU A 185 -41.45 24.32 -5.95
C GLU A 185 -42.31 25.40 -6.65
N VAL A 186 -42.07 25.66 -7.94
CA VAL A 186 -42.80 26.64 -8.79
C VAL A 186 -43.67 25.92 -9.82
#